data_AF-A0A2D6M0J7-F1
#
_entry.id   AF-A0A2D6M0J7-F1
#
_cell.length_a   1.000
_cell.length_b   1.000
_cell.length_c   1.000
_cell.angle_alpha   90.00
_cell.angle_beta   90.00
_cell.angle_gamma   90.00
#
_symmetry.space_group_name_H-M   'P 1'
#
loop_
_entity.id
_entity.type
_entity.pdbx_description
1 polymer ?
#
loop_
_entity_poly.entity_id
_entity_poly.type
_entity_poly.pdbx_seq_one_letter_code
_entity_poly.pdbx_strand_id
1 'polypeptide(L)'
;MDAEIKKELEHAVELMQEIVDDRGVPRNIRGVIEKALDKIGKESAETMDFSSAIYLLDDISNDINMPFHTRSDIWEIISKLEAVKEKMK
;
A
#
# COMPACT_ATOMS: atom_id res chain seq x y z
N MET A 1 -10.38 -12.69 10.48
CA MET A 1 -9.00 -12.18 10.35
C MET A 1 -8.31 -12.34 11.69
N ASP A 2 -7.16 -12.99 11.72
CA ASP A 2 -6.32 -13.03 12.91
C ASP A 2 -5.91 -11.61 13.32
N ALA A 3 -5.85 -11.34 14.62
CA ALA A 3 -5.52 -10.02 15.15
C ALA A 3 -4.16 -9.50 14.67
N GLU A 4 -3.22 -10.41 14.40
CA GLU A 4 -1.90 -10.09 13.85
C GLU A 4 -1.98 -9.62 12.39
N ILE A 5 -2.76 -10.30 11.55
CA ILE A 5 -2.97 -9.90 10.14
C ILE A 5 -3.63 -8.53 10.07
N LYS A 6 -4.62 -8.29 10.92
CA LYS A 6 -5.29 -6.98 11.00
C LYS A 6 -4.31 -5.88 11.36
N LYS A 7 -3.42 -6.11 12.31
CA LYS A 7 -2.42 -5.13 12.73
C LYS A 7 -1.40 -4.82 11.62
N GLU A 8 -0.92 -5.83 10.90
CA GLU A 8 -0.01 -5.60 9.77
C GLU A 8 -0.70 -4.85 8.63
N LEU A 9 -1.98 -5.15 8.38
CA LEU A 9 -2.77 -4.42 7.39
C LEU A 9 -3.02 -2.97 7.81
N GLU A 10 -3.40 -2.73 9.06
CA GLU A 10 -3.59 -1.39 9.62
C GLU A 10 -2.31 -0.57 9.51
N HIS A 11 -1.16 -1.16 9.84
CA HIS A 11 0.13 -0.49 9.73
C HIS A 11 0.49 -0.16 8.26
N ALA A 12 0.24 -1.07 7.32
CA ALA A 12 0.43 -0.78 5.90
C ALA A 12 -0.49 0.36 5.42
N VAL A 13 -1.74 0.40 5.88
CA VAL A 13 -2.70 1.46 5.57
C VAL A 13 -2.25 2.80 6.16
N GLU A 14 -1.74 2.83 7.39
CA GLU A 14 -1.19 4.03 8.03
C GLU A 14 -0.03 4.62 7.23
N LEU A 15 0.96 3.80 6.84
CA LEU A 15 2.08 4.24 6.01
C LEU A 15 1.61 4.81 4.65
N MET A 16 0.62 4.17 4.03
CA MET A 16 0.04 4.67 2.78
C MET A 16 -0.64 6.02 2.97
N GLN A 17 -1.35 6.25 4.08
CA GLN A 17 -1.99 7.54 4.37
C GLN A 17 -0.95 8.64 4.62
N GLU A 18 0.15 8.33 5.32
CA GLU A 18 1.25 9.28 5.52
C GLU A 18 1.83 9.77 4.18
N ILE A 19 2.01 8.88 3.21
CA ILE A 19 2.47 9.25 1.85
C ILE A 19 1.45 10.13 1.12
N VAL A 20 0.15 9.88 1.29
CA VAL A 20 -0.93 10.66 0.66
C VAL A 20 -1.02 12.07 1.24
N ASP A 21 -0.75 12.22 2.54
CA ASP A 21 -0.74 13.51 3.23
C ASP A 21 0.56 14.30 3.03
N ASP A 22 1.65 13.64 2.62
CA ASP A 22 2.93 14.28 2.38
C ASP A 22 2.91 15.18 1.12
N ARG A 23 3.01 16.50 1.34
CA ARG A 23 3.07 17.51 0.29
C ARG A 23 4.39 17.51 -0.49
N GLY A 24 5.43 16.86 0.04
CA GLY A 24 6.69 16.60 -0.65
C GLY A 24 6.58 15.52 -1.72
N VAL A 25 5.50 14.73 -1.72
CA VAL A 25 5.29 13.65 -2.68
C VAL A 25 4.49 14.14 -3.89
N PRO A 26 4.99 13.93 -5.13
CA PRO A 26 4.29 14.22 -6.36
C PRO A 26 2.85 13.67 -6.41
N ARG A 27 1.93 14.46 -7.00
CA ARG A 27 0.49 14.14 -7.04
C ARG A 27 0.19 12.82 -7.77
N ASN A 28 0.97 12.46 -8.78
CA ASN A 28 0.84 11.18 -9.49
C ASN A 28 1.08 10.00 -8.54
N ILE A 29 2.10 10.08 -7.69
CA ILE A 29 2.43 9.02 -6.73
C ILE A 29 1.32 8.88 -5.70
N ARG A 30 0.92 10.00 -5.06
CA ARG A 30 -0.17 10.01 -4.08
C ARG A 30 -1.47 9.46 -4.65
N GLY A 31 -1.82 9.82 -5.88
CA GLY A 31 -3.01 9.29 -6.55
C GLY A 31 -2.95 7.79 -6.86
N VAL A 32 -1.76 7.20 -7.00
CA VAL A 32 -1.62 5.73 -7.12
C VAL A 32 -1.74 5.05 -5.75
N ILE A 33 -1.15 5.64 -4.70
CA ILE A 33 -1.30 5.14 -3.33
C ILE A 33 -2.77 5.15 -2.90
N GLU A 34 -3.52 6.22 -3.17
CA GLU A 34 -4.97 6.29 -2.92
C GLU A 34 -5.74 5.17 -3.64
N LYS A 35 -5.41 4.91 -4.92
CA LYS A 35 -6.03 3.81 -5.67
C LYS A 35 -5.71 2.44 -5.07
N ALA A 36 -4.49 2.25 -4.57
CA ALA A 36 -4.09 1.02 -3.91
C ALA A 36 -4.83 0.86 -2.56
N LEU A 37 -4.99 1.94 -1.79
CA LEU A 37 -5.81 1.97 -0.57
C LEU A 37 -7.26 1.55 -0.86
N ASP A 38 -7.88 2.06 -1.93
CA ASP A 38 -9.24 1.68 -2.32
C ASP A 38 -9.42 0.18 -2.63
N LYS A 39 -8.33 -0.52 -2.97
CA LYS A 39 -8.34 -1.97 -3.25
C LYS A 39 -8.28 -2.80 -1.97
N ILE A 40 -7.64 -2.30 -0.91
CA ILE A 40 -7.46 -3.03 0.35
C ILE A 40 -8.36 -2.51 1.49
N GLY A 41 -8.96 -1.33 1.34
CA GLY A 41 -9.87 -0.71 2.31
C GLY A 41 -11.34 -1.15 2.18
N LYS A 42 -11.61 -2.34 1.66
CA LYS A 42 -12.99 -2.85 1.47
C LYS A 42 -13.55 -3.47 2.75
N GLU A 43 -14.89 -3.47 2.88
CA GLU A 43 -15.60 -3.94 4.08
C GLU A 43 -15.34 -5.43 4.42
N SER A 44 -15.07 -6.26 3.40
CA SER A 44 -14.79 -7.69 3.59
C SER A 44 -13.41 -8.06 3.06
N ALA A 45 -12.73 -8.92 3.80
CA ALA A 45 -11.48 -9.57 3.39
C ALA A 45 -11.58 -10.24 2.00
N GLU A 46 -12.74 -10.79 1.65
CA GLU A 46 -12.98 -11.45 0.35
C GLU A 46 -13.06 -10.45 -0.81
N THR A 47 -13.34 -9.18 -0.51
CA THR A 47 -13.44 -8.10 -1.49
C THR A 47 -12.15 -7.30 -1.64
N MET A 48 -11.16 -7.55 -0.77
CA MET A 48 -9.85 -6.92 -0.85
C MET A 48 -9.04 -7.52 -1.99
N ASP A 49 -8.45 -6.66 -2.82
CA ASP A 49 -7.59 -7.07 -3.93
C ASP A 49 -6.15 -6.63 -3.69
N PHE A 50 -5.45 -7.43 -2.87
CA PHE A 50 -4.03 -7.25 -2.59
C PHE A 50 -3.17 -7.35 -3.84
N SER A 51 -3.55 -8.18 -4.82
CA SER A 51 -2.75 -8.38 -6.04
C SER A 51 -2.74 -7.11 -6.89
N SER A 52 -3.90 -6.49 -7.09
CA SER A 52 -3.99 -5.22 -7.80
C SER A 52 -3.31 -4.08 -7.04
N ALA A 53 -3.44 -4.05 -5.71
CA ALA A 53 -2.77 -3.03 -4.88
C ALA A 53 -1.25 -3.12 -5.02
N ILE A 54 -0.66 -4.32 -4.84
CA ILE A 54 0.77 -4.55 -4.98
C ILE A 54 1.27 -4.17 -6.38
N TYR A 55 0.53 -4.54 -7.44
CA TYR A 55 0.90 -4.18 -8.81
C TYR A 55 0.95 -2.66 -9.04
N LEU A 56 -0.03 -1.92 -8.51
CA LEU A 56 -0.04 -0.45 -8.60
C LEU A 56 1.16 0.17 -7.87
N LEU A 57 1.50 -0.35 -6.70
CA LEU A 57 2.63 0.11 -5.88
C LEU A 57 3.99 -0.20 -6.53
N ASP A 58 4.13 -1.40 -7.12
CA ASP A 58 5.34 -1.80 -7.83
C ASP A 58 5.55 -0.95 -9.10
N ASP A 59 4.50 -0.72 -9.88
CA ASP A 59 4.55 0.11 -11.09
C ASP A 59 4.99 1.55 -10.75
N ILE A 60 4.38 2.18 -9.74
CA ILE A 60 4.76 3.55 -9.35
C ILE A 60 6.14 3.62 -8.71
N SER A 61 6.65 2.54 -8.11
CA SER A 61 8.00 2.49 -7.51
C SER A 61 9.12 2.81 -8.52
N ASN A 62 8.83 2.60 -9.80
CA ASN A 62 9.73 2.86 -10.93
C ASN A 62 9.66 4.30 -11.47
N ASP A 63 8.83 5.17 -10.90
CA ASP A 63 8.72 6.57 -11.34
C ASP A 63 10.03 7.34 -11.12
N ILE A 64 10.49 8.05 -12.16
CA ILE A 64 11.73 8.83 -12.14
C ILE A 64 11.68 10.00 -11.14
N ASN A 65 10.49 10.53 -10.84
CA ASN A 65 10.28 11.62 -9.90
C ASN A 65 10.01 11.12 -8.47
N MET A 66 10.13 9.82 -8.21
CA MET A 66 9.90 9.26 -6.88
C MET A 66 10.93 9.74 -5.86
N PRO A 67 10.50 10.35 -4.72
CA PRO A 67 11.40 10.68 -3.63
C PRO A 67 12.02 9.43 -3.01
N PHE A 68 13.26 9.53 -2.53
CA PHE A 68 13.99 8.39 -1.95
C PHE A 68 13.31 7.79 -0.73
N HIS A 69 12.79 8.62 0.18
CA HIS A 69 12.06 8.15 1.37
C HIS A 69 10.80 7.38 0.95
N THR A 70 9.99 7.95 0.06
CA THR A 70 8.75 7.33 -0.44
C THR A 70 9.01 5.99 -1.12
N ARG A 71 10.13 5.84 -1.82
CA ARG A 71 10.50 4.55 -2.43
C ARG A 71 10.73 3.48 -1.37
N SER A 72 11.45 3.81 -0.30
CA SER A 72 11.65 2.89 0.82
C SER A 72 10.32 2.53 1.50
N ASP A 73 9.45 3.51 1.70
CA ASP A 73 8.12 3.31 2.31
C ASP A 73 7.25 2.39 1.45
N ILE A 74 7.24 2.59 0.12
CA ILE A 74 6.51 1.72 -0.83
C ILE A 74 7.01 0.28 -0.77
N TRP A 75 8.33 0.07 -0.71
CA TRP A 75 8.90 -1.27 -0.58
C TRP A 75 8.49 -1.97 0.71
N GLU A 76 8.45 -1.22 1.82
CA GLU A 76 7.94 -1.74 3.09
C GLU A 76 6.44 -2.11 3.00
N ILE A 77 5.62 -1.24 2.42
CA ILE A 77 4.19 -1.47 2.22
C ILE A 77 3.96 -2.73 1.36
N ILE A 78 4.65 -2.86 0.22
CA ILE A 78 4.55 -4.04 -0.64
C ILE A 78 4.88 -5.31 0.15
N SER A 79 5.99 -5.32 0.89
CA SER A 79 6.42 -6.46 1.69
C SER A 79 5.36 -6.87 2.73
N LYS A 80 4.72 -5.89 3.38
CA LYS A 80 3.63 -6.12 4.34
C LYS A 80 2.38 -6.68 3.66
N LEU A 81 1.96 -6.09 2.54
CA LEU A 81 0.80 -6.57 1.79
C LEU A 81 0.99 -7.97 1.25
N GLU A 82 2.20 -8.33 0.80
CA GLU A 82 2.54 -9.69 0.39
C GLU A 82 2.46 -10.68 1.56
N ALA A 83 3.00 -10.31 2.73
CA ALA A 83 2.92 -11.14 3.93
C ALA A 83 1.47 -11.36 4.39
N VAL A 84 0.65 -10.31 4.37
CA VAL A 84 -0.79 -10.40 4.67
C VAL A 84 -1.51 -11.31 3.67
N LYS A 85 -1.27 -11.11 2.36
CA LYS A 85 -1.86 -11.92 1.30
C LYS A 85 -1.50 -13.41 1.44
N GLU A 86 -0.26 -13.72 1.80
CA GLU A 86 0.17 -15.11 1.99
C GLU A 86 -0.43 -15.75 3.24
N LYS A 87 -0.58 -14.98 4.33
CA LYS A 87 -1.26 -15.45 5.56
C LYS A 87 -2.78 -15.62 5.41
N MET A 88 -3.38 -14.98 4.40
CA MET A 88 -4.82 -15.05 4.12
C MET A 88 -5.22 -16.15 3.12
N LYS A 89 -4.25 -16.77 2.43
CA LYS A 89 -4.48 -17.99 1.64
C LYS A 89 -4.78 -19.18 2.55
#